data_AF-A0A7X6P294-F1
#
_entry.id   AF-A0A7X6P294-F1
#
_cell.length_a   1.000
_cell.length_b   1.000
_cell.length_c   1.000
_cell.angle_alpha   90.00
_cell.angle_beta   90.00
_cell.angle_gamma   90.00
#
_symmetry.space_group_name_H-M   'P 1'
#
loop_
_entity.id
_entity.type
_entity.pdbx_description
1 polymer ?
#
loop_
_entity_poly.entity_id
_entity_poly.type
_entity_poly.pdbx_seq_one_letter_code
_entity_poly.pdbx_strand_id
1 'polypeptide(L)'
;MTAYHEQHVVDNAAAAPVEATVTTRRTTMGPGQILGGLAGLALTLVGVLAVVRSGIDSSLTTPVVDVFGLQQSALVGAVEILAGLLIVAGAASVLNRSLLGFMGALVFVAGIFIAAASSSILEDLGTTKSSGTFMIVIGVVSMVAAMLPVMSRVDSRASTHVGPNA
;
A
#
# COMPACT_ATOMS: atom_id res chain seq x y z
N MET A 1 0.97 -2.62 -23.55
CA MET A 1 1.55 -1.85 -24.67
C MET A 1 2.30 -0.68 -24.09
N THR A 2 3.62 -0.83 -23.95
CA THR A 2 4.50 0.17 -23.35
C THR A 2 4.95 1.10 -24.46
N ALA A 3 4.56 2.38 -24.40
CA ALA A 3 4.98 3.38 -25.37
C ALA A 3 6.49 3.61 -25.22
N TYR A 4 7.27 3.07 -26.15
CA TYR A 4 8.67 3.45 -26.34
C TYR A 4 8.68 4.87 -26.89
N HIS A 5 9.13 5.83 -26.08
CA HIS A 5 9.53 7.13 -26.60
C HIS A 5 11.00 7.03 -27.02
N GLU A 6 11.24 6.67 -28.28
CA GLU A 6 12.52 6.90 -28.94
C GLU A 6 12.72 8.42 -29.08
N GLN A 7 13.60 9.00 -28.28
CA GLN A 7 14.15 10.31 -28.57
C GLN A 7 15.40 10.13 -29.42
N HIS A 8 15.26 10.34 -30.73
CA HIS A 8 16.39 10.55 -31.63
C HIS A 8 17.06 11.89 -31.26
N VAL A 9 18.04 11.84 -30.37
CA VAL A 9 18.96 12.96 -30.14
C VAL A 9 19.94 12.94 -31.31
N VAL A 10 19.68 13.77 -32.33
CA VAL A 10 20.59 13.98 -33.46
C VAL A 10 21.64 14.98 -33.02
N ASP A 11 22.73 14.50 -32.42
CA ASP A 11 23.89 15.33 -32.12
C ASP A 11 24.87 15.26 -33.30
N ASN A 12 24.95 16.37 -34.04
CA ASN A 12 25.95 16.73 -35.06
C ASN A 12 26.23 15.74 -36.21
N ALA A 13 25.99 16.21 -37.44
CA ALA A 13 26.17 15.50 -38.72
C ALA A 13 27.63 15.12 -39.10
N ALA A 14 28.55 14.95 -38.15
CA ALA A 14 29.98 14.77 -38.44
C ALA A 14 30.71 13.68 -37.62
N ALA A 15 30.03 12.91 -36.75
CA ALA A 15 30.66 11.80 -36.02
C ALA A 15 29.97 10.47 -36.34
N ALA A 16 30.75 9.39 -36.50
CA ALA A 16 30.24 8.04 -36.80
C ALA A 16 29.12 7.63 -35.83
N PRO A 17 28.08 6.90 -36.29
CA PRO A 17 26.94 6.53 -35.45
C PRO A 17 27.41 5.64 -34.29
N VAL A 18 27.48 6.21 -33.09
CA VAL A 18 27.70 5.47 -31.85
C VAL A 18 26.34 4.98 -31.38
N GLU A 19 26.12 3.67 -31.43
CA GLU A 19 24.91 3.06 -30.90
C GLU A 19 24.96 3.11 -29.36
N ALA A 20 24.28 4.10 -28.78
CA ALA A 20 24.17 4.26 -27.33
C ALA A 20 22.82 3.69 -26.85
N THR A 21 22.83 2.51 -26.23
CA THR A 21 21.63 1.97 -25.55
C THR A 21 21.40 2.72 -24.24
N VAL A 22 20.41 3.61 -24.19
CA VAL A 22 20.01 4.31 -22.96
C VAL A 22 18.95 3.49 -22.22
N THR A 23 19.33 2.83 -21.13
CA THR A 23 18.37 2.17 -20.23
C THR A 23 17.87 3.18 -19.20
N THR A 24 16.65 3.69 -19.36
CA THR A 24 16.02 4.60 -18.39
C THR A 24 15.33 3.79 -17.30
N ARG A 25 15.84 3.83 -16.06
CA ARG A 25 15.16 3.23 -14.90
C ARG A 25 14.44 4.33 -14.11
N ARG A 26 13.12 4.40 -14.24
CA ARG A 26 12.30 5.37 -13.49
C ARG A 26 11.88 4.77 -12.15
N THR A 27 12.57 5.12 -11.07
CA THR A 27 12.12 4.82 -9.70
C THR A 27 11.21 5.96 -9.24
N THR A 28 9.92 5.65 -9.10
CA THR A 28 8.91 6.58 -8.60
C THR A 28 8.48 6.10 -7.23
N MET A 29 9.20 6.51 -6.18
CA MET A 29 8.74 6.37 -4.80
C MET A 29 8.35 7.75 -4.30
N GLY A 30 7.04 7.99 -4.24
CA GLY A 30 6.47 9.21 -3.70
C GLY A 30 6.17 9.10 -2.20
N PRO A 31 6.06 10.23 -1.48
CA PRO A 31 5.75 10.26 -0.05
C PRO A 31 4.41 9.59 0.27
N GLY A 32 3.43 9.67 -0.64
CA GLY A 32 2.17 8.96 -0.52
C GLY A 32 2.31 7.43 -0.52
N GLN A 33 3.27 6.86 -1.25
CA GLN A 33 3.50 5.40 -1.22
C GLN A 33 4.12 4.96 0.10
N ILE A 34 4.99 5.78 0.68
CA ILE A 34 5.57 5.51 2.00
C ILE A 34 4.47 5.55 3.06
N LEU A 35 3.64 6.61 3.07
CA LEU A 35 2.55 6.74 4.03
C LEU A 35 1.50 5.63 3.89
N GLY A 36 1.07 5.34 2.66
CA GLY A 36 0.12 4.26 2.38
C GLY A 36 0.70 2.89 2.74
N GLY A 37 1.97 2.66 2.44
CA GLY A 37 2.67 1.43 2.80
C GLY A 37 2.77 1.24 4.31
N LEU A 38 3.11 2.31 5.06
CA LEU A 38 3.15 2.27 6.52
C LEU A 38 1.77 2.05 7.14
N ALA A 39 0.72 2.70 6.61
CA ALA A 39 -0.65 2.52 7.07
C ALA A 39 -1.13 1.08 6.84
N GLY A 40 -0.92 0.54 5.65
CA GLY A 40 -1.25 -0.85 5.33
C GLY A 40 -0.46 -1.84 6.17
N LEU A 41 0.84 -1.60 6.37
CA LEU A 41 1.69 -2.44 7.21
C LEU A 41 1.23 -2.43 8.67
N ALA A 42 0.92 -1.26 9.23
CA ALA A 42 0.40 -1.15 10.59
C ALA A 42 -0.90 -1.94 10.76
N LEU A 43 -1.82 -1.82 9.80
CA LEU A 43 -3.08 -2.56 9.80
C LEU A 43 -2.84 -4.09 9.72
N THR A 44 -1.94 -4.53 8.83
CA THR A 44 -1.58 -5.94 8.71
C THR A 44 -0.95 -6.47 10.00
N LEU A 45 -0.04 -5.73 10.62
CA LEU A 45 0.61 -6.16 11.86
C LEU A 45 -0.39 -6.31 13.01
N VAL A 46 -1.31 -5.36 13.16
CA VAL A 46 -2.38 -5.46 14.16
C VAL A 46 -3.24 -6.71 13.91
N GLY A 47 -3.68 -6.92 12.67
CA GLY A 47 -4.48 -8.09 12.31
C GLY A 47 -3.75 -9.42 12.52
N VAL A 48 -2.45 -9.50 12.19
CA VAL A 48 -1.60 -10.68 12.48
C VAL A 48 -1.54 -10.94 13.98
N LEU A 49 -1.29 -9.90 14.79
CA LEU A 49 -1.24 -10.04 16.24
C LEU A 49 -2.59 -10.49 16.80
N ALA A 50 -3.71 -9.99 16.26
CA ALA A 50 -5.05 -10.40 16.65
C ALA A 50 -5.26 -11.89 16.38
N VAL A 51 -5.00 -12.36 15.15
CA VAL A 51 -5.14 -13.78 14.78
C VAL A 51 -4.23 -14.69 15.61
N VAL A 52 -2.97 -14.30 15.79
CA VAL A 52 -1.99 -15.10 16.56
C VAL A 52 -2.38 -15.18 18.03
N ARG A 53 -2.92 -14.10 18.62
CA ARG A 53 -3.31 -14.08 20.03
C ARG A 53 -4.68 -14.70 20.28
N SER A 54 -5.65 -14.54 19.39
CA SER A 54 -6.97 -15.14 19.50
C SER A 54 -6.94 -16.65 19.26
N GLY A 55 -5.97 -17.11 18.47
CA GLY A 55 -5.92 -18.49 17.98
C GLY A 55 -6.95 -18.72 16.87
N ILE A 56 -6.74 -19.81 16.12
CA ILE A 56 -7.65 -20.29 15.05
C ILE A 56 -8.33 -21.60 15.45
N ASP A 57 -7.94 -22.18 16.60
CA ASP A 57 -8.39 -23.51 17.03
C ASP A 57 -9.82 -23.52 17.60
N SER A 58 -10.41 -22.35 17.86
CA SER A 58 -11.79 -22.17 18.35
C SER A 58 -12.66 -21.40 17.35
N SER A 59 -13.82 -20.87 17.80
CA SER A 59 -14.66 -19.98 16.98
C SER A 59 -13.85 -18.78 16.47
N LEU A 60 -14.08 -18.35 15.23
CA LEU A 60 -13.35 -17.20 14.66
C LEU A 60 -13.73 -15.88 15.33
N THR A 61 -14.88 -15.80 15.99
CA THR A 61 -15.33 -14.61 16.73
C THR A 61 -14.95 -14.64 18.20
N THR A 62 -14.59 -15.80 18.75
CA THR A 62 -14.21 -15.96 20.16
C THR A 62 -13.03 -16.92 20.33
N PRO A 63 -11.96 -16.52 21.03
CA PRO A 63 -11.87 -15.41 21.99
C PRO A 63 -11.56 -14.04 21.38
N VAL A 64 -12.02 -12.99 22.07
CA VAL A 64 -11.65 -11.59 21.77
C VAL A 64 -10.42 -11.24 22.60
N VAL A 65 -9.37 -10.79 21.93
CA VAL A 65 -8.07 -10.47 22.55
C VAL A 65 -7.76 -9.00 22.42
N ASP A 66 -6.99 -8.48 23.38
CA ASP A 66 -6.50 -7.11 23.34
C ASP A 66 -5.17 -7.02 22.57
N VAL A 67 -5.16 -6.18 21.54
CA VAL A 67 -4.00 -5.82 20.73
C VAL A 67 -3.86 -4.31 20.75
N PHE A 68 -2.89 -3.78 21.51
CA PHE A 68 -2.66 -2.33 21.66
C PHE A 68 -3.88 -1.53 22.17
N GLY A 69 -4.71 -2.10 23.06
CA GLY A 69 -5.94 -1.49 23.55
C GLY A 69 -7.14 -1.64 22.59
N LEU A 70 -6.98 -2.42 21.52
CA LEU A 70 -8.02 -2.78 20.58
C LEU A 70 -8.45 -4.22 20.83
N GLN A 71 -9.70 -4.39 21.21
CA GLN A 71 -10.29 -5.72 21.36
C GLN A 71 -10.71 -6.22 19.98
N GLN A 72 -10.15 -7.35 19.57
CA GLN A 72 -10.35 -7.95 18.25
C GLN A 72 -10.41 -9.48 18.32
N SER A 73 -11.25 -10.06 17.47
CA SER A 73 -11.35 -11.50 17.25
C SER A 73 -10.47 -11.96 16.09
N ALA A 74 -10.31 -13.28 15.94
CA ALA A 74 -9.57 -13.87 14.82
C ALA A 74 -10.14 -13.45 13.47
N LEU A 75 -11.47 -13.39 13.34
CA LEU A 75 -12.17 -13.01 12.12
C LEU A 75 -11.85 -11.58 11.72
N VAL A 76 -11.94 -10.64 12.67
CA VAL A 76 -11.63 -9.23 12.44
C VAL A 76 -10.16 -9.08 12.06
N GLY A 77 -9.26 -9.74 12.79
CA GLY A 77 -7.83 -9.75 12.49
C GLY A 77 -7.53 -10.27 11.08
N ALA A 78 -8.20 -11.33 10.63
CA ALA A 78 -8.03 -11.87 9.28
C ALA A 78 -8.45 -10.88 8.18
N VAL A 79 -9.59 -10.18 8.38
CA VAL A 79 -10.04 -9.13 7.46
C VAL A 79 -9.07 -7.96 7.44
N GLU A 80 -8.52 -7.57 8.59
CA GLU A 80 -7.50 -6.50 8.70
C GLU A 80 -6.20 -6.88 7.99
N ILE A 81 -5.75 -8.14 8.10
CA ILE A 81 -4.60 -8.64 7.34
C ILE A 81 -4.85 -8.47 5.84
N LEU A 82 -6.00 -8.94 5.35
CA LEU A 82 -6.35 -8.85 3.94
C LEU A 82 -6.41 -7.39 3.46
N ALA A 83 -7.10 -6.53 4.21
CA ALA A 83 -7.21 -5.12 3.89
C ALA A 83 -5.85 -4.42 3.90
N GLY A 84 -5.02 -4.66 4.92
CA GLY A 84 -3.69 -4.09 5.06
C GLY A 84 -2.76 -4.53 3.93
N LEU A 85 -2.79 -5.80 3.53
CA LEU A 85 -2.02 -6.30 2.40
C LEU A 85 -2.46 -5.66 1.07
N LEU A 86 -3.76 -5.47 0.86
CA LEU A 86 -4.28 -4.77 -0.33
C LEU A 86 -3.87 -3.29 -0.34
N ILE A 87 -3.83 -2.62 0.82
CA ILE A 87 -3.32 -1.26 0.95
C ILE A 87 -1.82 -1.22 0.62
N VAL A 88 -1.02 -2.15 1.14
CA VAL A 88 0.41 -2.27 0.82
C VAL A 88 0.61 -2.51 -0.68
N ALA A 89 -0.18 -3.40 -1.29
CA ALA A 89 -0.14 -3.66 -2.72
C ALA A 89 -0.53 -2.43 -3.56
N GLY A 90 -1.50 -1.64 -3.08
CA GLY A 90 -1.87 -0.35 -3.66
C GLY A 90 -0.75 0.69 -3.55
N ALA A 91 -0.02 0.70 -2.44
CA ALA A 91 1.10 1.60 -2.22
C ALA A 91 2.37 1.21 -3.01
N ALA A 92 2.55 -0.08 -3.33
CA ALA A 92 3.73 -0.59 -4.00
C ALA A 92 3.96 -0.03 -5.41
N SER A 93 2.92 0.44 -6.10
CA SER A 93 3.01 0.95 -7.46
C SER A 93 2.15 2.19 -7.67
N VAL A 94 2.68 3.15 -8.44
CA VAL A 94 1.94 4.35 -8.87
C VAL A 94 0.68 3.98 -9.65
N LEU A 95 0.72 2.89 -10.44
CA LEU A 95 -0.41 2.45 -11.25
C LEU A 95 -1.58 1.94 -10.41
N ASN A 96 -1.31 1.48 -9.18
CA ASN A 96 -2.29 0.93 -8.26
C ASN A 96 -2.81 1.95 -7.24
N ARG A 97 -2.60 3.25 -7.48
CA ARG A 97 -3.06 4.30 -6.55
C ARG A 97 -4.56 4.34 -6.33
N SER A 98 -5.33 3.99 -7.37
CA SER A 98 -6.77 3.84 -7.25
C SER A 98 -7.13 2.75 -6.24
N LEU A 99 -6.40 1.64 -6.21
CA LEU A 99 -6.57 0.59 -5.21
C LEU A 99 -6.24 1.09 -3.81
N LEU A 100 -5.14 1.83 -3.62
CA LEU A 100 -4.79 2.43 -2.33
C LEU A 100 -5.92 3.34 -1.80
N GLY A 101 -6.42 4.25 -2.64
CA GLY A 101 -7.50 5.16 -2.26
C GLY A 101 -8.82 4.44 -2.01
N PHE A 102 -9.18 3.49 -2.88
CA PHE A 102 -10.41 2.70 -2.74
C PHE A 102 -10.41 1.83 -1.48
N MET A 103 -9.31 1.13 -1.22
CA MET A 103 -9.17 0.34 0.01
C MET A 103 -9.15 1.22 1.24
N GLY A 104 -8.48 2.39 1.18
CA GLY A 104 -8.53 3.39 2.25
C GLY A 104 -9.96 3.85 2.55
N ALA A 105 -10.76 4.11 1.51
CA ALA A 105 -12.16 4.50 1.66
C ALA A 105 -13.01 3.36 2.26
N LEU A 106 -12.80 2.11 1.82
CA LEU A 106 -13.51 0.95 2.39
C LEU A 106 -13.19 0.78 3.89
N VAL A 107 -11.90 0.85 4.26
CA VAL A 107 -11.47 0.75 5.66
C VAL A 107 -12.03 1.91 6.49
N PHE A 108 -12.08 3.12 5.92
CA PHE A 108 -12.70 4.27 6.58
C PHE A 108 -14.20 4.06 6.86
N VAL A 109 -14.96 3.61 5.85
CA VAL A 109 -16.40 3.33 6.00
C VAL A 109 -16.65 2.20 6.99
N ALA A 110 -15.85 1.13 6.94
CA ALA A 110 -15.91 0.03 7.91
C ALA A 110 -15.63 0.53 9.33
N GLY A 111 -14.63 1.40 9.49
CA GLY A 111 -14.30 2.03 10.76
C GLY A 111 -15.45 2.88 11.31
N ILE A 112 -16.12 3.68 10.46
CA ILE A 112 -17.32 4.44 10.86
C ILE A 112 -18.43 3.50 11.31
N PHE A 113 -18.69 2.44 10.54
CA PHE A 113 -19.73 1.47 10.88
C PHE A 113 -19.47 0.84 12.25
N ILE A 114 -18.24 0.40 12.52
CA ILE A 114 -17.84 -0.18 13.81
C ILE A 114 -17.92 0.87 14.94
N ALA A 115 -17.44 2.09 14.71
CA ALA A 115 -17.49 3.15 15.72
C ALA A 115 -18.94 3.54 16.09
N ALA A 116 -19.86 3.48 15.14
CA ALA A 116 -21.28 3.79 15.32
C ALA A 116 -22.13 2.59 15.77
N ALA A 117 -21.61 1.36 15.67
CA ALA A 117 -22.35 0.15 16.01
C ALA A 117 -22.73 0.06 17.50
N SER A 118 -23.81 -0.67 17.78
CA SER A 118 -24.25 -0.99 19.14
C SER A 118 -23.33 -2.04 19.78
N SER A 119 -23.31 -2.10 21.12
CA SER A 119 -22.49 -3.07 21.85
C SER A 119 -22.79 -4.52 21.48
N SER A 120 -24.06 -4.86 21.22
CA SER A 120 -24.46 -6.22 20.81
C SER A 120 -23.87 -6.62 19.45
N ILE A 121 -23.89 -5.70 18.47
CA ILE A 121 -23.29 -5.95 17.15
C ILE A 121 -21.77 -6.11 17.26
N LEU A 122 -21.15 -5.29 18.11
CA LEU A 122 -19.71 -5.32 18.36
C LEU A 122 -19.28 -6.63 19.06
N GLU A 123 -20.09 -7.13 19.99
CA GLU A 123 -19.86 -8.39 20.68
C GLU A 123 -19.97 -9.58 19.72
N ASP A 124 -20.97 -9.58 18.83
CA ASP A 124 -21.12 -10.61 17.78
C ASP A 124 -19.94 -10.62 16.78
N LEU A 125 -19.43 -9.42 16.42
CA LEU A 125 -18.25 -9.28 15.57
C LEU A 125 -16.94 -9.57 16.32
N GLY A 126 -16.97 -9.60 17.65
CA GLY A 126 -15.79 -9.72 18.50
C GLY A 126 -14.86 -8.50 18.37
N THR A 127 -15.40 -7.30 18.40
CA THR A 127 -14.64 -6.04 18.31
C THR A 127 -15.19 -4.97 19.25
N THR A 128 -14.55 -3.81 19.31
CA THR A 128 -15.01 -2.67 20.14
C THR A 128 -14.97 -1.36 19.37
N LYS A 129 -15.58 -0.32 19.94
CA LYS A 129 -15.59 1.03 19.35
C LYS A 129 -14.20 1.63 19.16
N SER A 130 -13.21 1.24 19.97
CA SER A 130 -11.83 1.72 19.80
C SER A 130 -11.23 1.24 18.49
N SER A 131 -11.48 -0.03 18.12
CA SER A 131 -11.08 -0.62 16.83
C SER A 131 -11.66 0.14 15.63
N GLY A 132 -12.92 0.59 15.75
CA GLY A 132 -13.55 1.43 14.72
C GLY A 132 -12.82 2.76 14.51
N THR A 133 -12.42 3.42 15.60
CA THR A 133 -11.69 4.70 15.53
C THR A 133 -10.30 4.50 14.90
N PHE A 134 -9.62 3.40 15.21
CA PHE A 134 -8.34 3.05 14.59
C PHE A 134 -8.49 2.87 13.06
N MET A 135 -9.50 2.12 12.62
CA MET A 135 -9.78 1.92 11.19
C MET A 135 -10.09 3.24 10.47
N ILE A 136 -10.84 4.15 11.11
CA ILE A 136 -11.10 5.49 10.56
C ILE A 136 -9.78 6.22 10.28
N VAL A 137 -8.86 6.23 11.25
CA VAL A 137 -7.56 6.91 11.09
C VAL A 137 -6.76 6.28 9.95
N ILE A 138 -6.63 4.95 9.92
CA ILE A 138 -5.91 4.24 8.85
C ILE A 138 -6.53 4.52 7.47
N GLY A 139 -7.86 4.53 7.39
CA GLY A 139 -8.60 4.82 6.15
C GLY A 139 -8.32 6.23 5.64
N VAL A 140 -8.43 7.24 6.52
CA VAL A 140 -8.11 8.64 6.18
C VAL A 140 -6.66 8.78 5.73
N VAL A 141 -5.70 8.21 6.48
CA VAL A 141 -4.28 8.26 6.13
C VAL A 141 -4.04 7.65 4.75
N SER A 142 -4.67 6.52 4.44
CA SER A 142 -4.55 5.84 3.15
C SER A 142 -5.18 6.64 2.01
N MET A 143 -6.32 7.30 2.24
CA MET A 143 -6.94 8.20 1.27
C MET A 143 -6.05 9.41 0.98
N VAL A 144 -5.54 10.07 2.02
CA VAL A 144 -4.62 11.21 1.87
C VAL A 144 -3.35 10.78 1.14
N ALA A 145 -2.80 9.62 1.49
CA ALA A 145 -1.65 9.03 0.83
C ALA A 145 -1.87 8.81 -0.68
N ALA A 146 -3.07 8.42 -1.09
CA ALA A 146 -3.43 8.26 -2.51
C ALA A 146 -3.49 9.61 -3.26
N MET A 147 -3.83 10.71 -2.56
CA MET A 147 -3.94 12.05 -3.15
C MET A 147 -2.59 12.77 -3.30
N LEU A 148 -1.54 12.34 -2.60
CA LEU A 148 -0.24 13.02 -2.64
C LEU A 148 0.44 12.91 -4.01
N PRO A 149 1.30 13.86 -4.42
CA PRO A 149 2.01 13.77 -5.71
C PRO A 149 3.02 12.62 -5.76
N VAL A 150 3.32 12.12 -6.97
CA VAL A 150 4.47 11.23 -7.20
C VAL A 150 5.67 12.10 -7.57
N MET A 151 6.74 12.00 -6.79
CA MET A 151 8.04 12.54 -7.21
C MET A 151 8.73 11.49 -8.07
N SER A 152 8.94 11.80 -9.36
CA SER A 152 9.70 10.92 -10.26
C SER A 152 11.14 11.39 -10.31
N ARG A 153 12.10 10.51 -9.97
CA ARG A 153 13.51 10.69 -10.31
C ARG A 153 13.79 9.90 -11.59
N VAL A 154 14.39 10.55 -12.57
CA VAL A 154 14.84 9.91 -13.81
C VAL A 154 16.34 9.74 -13.69
N ASP A 155 16.78 8.52 -13.40
CA ASP A 155 18.20 8.16 -13.42
C ASP A 155 18.55 7.70 -14.84
N SER A 156 19.19 8.58 -15.61
CA SER A 156 19.74 8.25 -16.93
C SER A 156 21.17 7.77 -16.77
N ARG A 157 21.40 6.46 -16.91
CA ARG A 157 22.76 5.89 -16.96
C ARG A 157 23.10 5.58 -18.41
N ALA A 158 23.97 6.39 -19.00
CA ALA A 158 24.54 6.09 -20.32
C ALA A 158 25.69 5.10 -20.13
N SER A 159 25.59 3.91 -20.72
CA SER A 159 26.70 2.97 -20.85
C SER A 159 27.20 3.01 -22.29
N THR A 160 28.34 3.64 -22.52
CA THR A 160 28.98 3.65 -23.84
C THR A 160 29.70 2.33 -24.03
N HIS A 161 29.17 1.44 -24.87
CA HIS A 161 29.89 0.23 -25.27
C HIS A 161 30.84 0.60 -26.42
N VAL A 162 32.12 0.77 -26.12
CA VAL A 162 33.16 0.94 -27.14
C VAL A 162 33.46 -0.43 -27.72
N GLY A 163 33.01 -0.68 -28.96
CA GLY A 163 33.29 -1.93 -29.68
C GLY A 163 34.81 -2.09 -29.98
N PRO A 164 35.34 -3.32 -30.05
CA PRO A 164 36.77 -3.62 -30.11
C PRO A 164 37.49 -3.32 -31.44
N ASN A 165 36.98 -2.41 -32.28
CA ASN A 165 37.55 -2.15 -33.61
C ASN A 165 38.09 -0.70 -33.75
N ALA A 166 39.00 -0.31 -32.86
CA ALA A 166 39.84 0.89 -33.01
C ALA A 166 41.29 0.49 -33.26
#